data_AF-A0A963BBP5-F1
#
_entry.id   AF-A0A963BBP5-F1
#
_cell.length_a   1.000
_cell.length_b   1.000
_cell.length_c   1.000
_cell.angle_alpha   90.00
_cell.angle_beta   90.00
_cell.angle_gamma   90.00
#
_symmetry.space_group_name_H-M   'P 1'
#
loop_
_entity.id
_entity.type
_entity.pdbx_description
1 polymer ?
#
loop_
_entity_poly.entity_id
_entity_poly.type
_entity_poly.pdbx_seq_one_letter_code
_entity_poly.pdbx_strand_id
1 'polypeptide(L)'
;MVTVTDQVREVLGVNCRKVVDVVLIEEGGDLVPVEVTDDYYAQALNGDVHYCGEVARNFEDGVLNNLDGSFEAGRGLAKSGILIKAQPASGDAHRQEYLLGEAEDVIQYVAGVDNPTSVGQGEGGENPDFPCAGACVKTEEFIPPEPGVGEFKYFLPGTGFVLGVALEDGIPTGERDEVICTGDSLAVLSDAKCGLNNPDELLDKLCELSPAAFCE
;
A
#
# COMPACT_ATOMS: atom_id res chain seq x y z
N MET A 1 1.77 -0.42 -8.11
CA MET A 1 2.10 -1.82 -8.48
C MET A 1 3.03 -2.34 -7.41
N VAL A 2 2.63 -3.39 -6.70
CA VAL A 2 3.32 -3.84 -5.50
C VAL A 2 4.07 -5.15 -5.76
N THR A 3 5.36 -5.18 -5.43
CA THR A 3 6.24 -6.36 -5.62
C THR A 3 6.97 -6.72 -4.33
N VAL A 4 6.74 -7.93 -3.84
CA VAL A 4 7.47 -8.47 -2.68
C VAL A 4 8.82 -9.03 -3.14
N THR A 5 9.93 -8.52 -2.60
CA THR A 5 11.28 -8.92 -3.03
C THR A 5 11.92 -9.93 -2.08
N ASP A 6 13.01 -10.59 -2.49
CA ASP A 6 13.81 -11.42 -1.58
C ASP A 6 14.82 -10.62 -0.73
N GLN A 7 14.84 -9.29 -0.89
CA GLN A 7 15.72 -8.40 -0.15
C GLN A 7 15.23 -8.18 1.28
N VAL A 8 16.21 -8.10 2.19
CA VAL A 8 15.99 -7.87 3.62
C VAL A 8 16.95 -6.78 4.09
N ARG A 9 16.45 -5.89 4.94
CA ARG A 9 17.21 -4.84 5.59
C ARG A 9 17.02 -4.91 7.09
N GLU A 10 18.10 -4.78 7.85
CA GLU A 10 18.00 -4.69 9.31
C GLU A 10 17.65 -3.25 9.72
N VAL A 11 16.56 -3.09 10.48
CA VAL A 11 16.14 -1.83 11.11
C VAL A 11 15.97 -2.09 12.61
N LEU A 12 16.71 -1.37 13.45
CA LEU A 12 16.70 -1.56 14.91
C LEU A 12 16.90 -3.02 15.38
N GLY A 13 17.72 -3.80 14.66
CA GLY A 13 17.98 -5.21 14.98
C GLY A 13 16.88 -6.18 14.52
N VAL A 14 15.89 -5.70 13.74
CA VAL A 14 14.83 -6.51 13.15
C VAL A 14 15.05 -6.62 11.65
N ASN A 15 14.99 -7.84 11.12
CA ASN A 15 15.04 -8.08 9.68
C ASN A 15 13.69 -7.71 9.05
N CYS A 16 13.69 -6.65 8.25
CA CYS A 16 12.52 -6.16 7.53
C CYS A 16 12.64 -6.50 6.03
N ARG A 17 11.61 -7.14 5.50
CA ARG A 17 11.43 -7.50 4.09
C ARG A 17 11.20 -6.24 3.27
N LYS A 18 11.92 -6.08 2.17
CA LYS A 18 11.65 -5.01 1.22
C LYS A 18 10.48 -5.38 0.31
N VAL A 19 9.49 -4.50 0.22
CA VAL A 19 8.41 -4.53 -0.76
C VAL A 19 8.52 -3.24 -1.57
N VAL A 20 8.39 -3.32 -2.88
CA VAL A 20 8.46 -2.15 -3.75
C VAL A 20 7.06 -1.83 -4.24
N ASP A 21 6.58 -0.63 -3.94
CA ASP A 21 5.40 -0.07 -4.60
C ASP A 21 5.82 0.97 -5.65
N VAL A 22 5.02 1.06 -6.70
CA VAL A 22 5.24 1.96 -7.82
C VAL A 22 3.91 2.58 -8.19
N VAL A 23 3.81 3.90 -8.08
CA VAL A 23 2.67 4.65 -8.61
C VAL A 23 2.95 4.99 -10.07
N LEU A 24 2.04 4.57 -10.95
CA LEU A 24 2.12 4.76 -12.40
C LEU A 24 0.95 5.66 -12.83
N ILE A 25 1.20 6.60 -13.75
CA ILE A 25 0.17 7.38 -14.42
C ILE A 25 0.23 7.13 -15.94
N GLU A 26 -0.90 7.33 -16.62
CA GLU A 26 -0.94 7.28 -18.08
C GLU A 26 -0.60 8.66 -18.67
N GLU A 27 0.48 8.73 -19.44
CA GLU A 27 0.88 9.91 -20.19
C GLU A 27 1.07 9.55 -21.66
N GLY A 28 0.29 10.17 -22.54
CA GLY A 28 0.42 9.94 -23.99
C GLY A 28 0.16 8.50 -24.44
N GLY A 29 -0.50 7.69 -23.61
CA GLY A 29 -0.76 6.26 -23.86
C GLY A 29 0.28 5.32 -23.23
N ASP A 30 1.31 5.86 -22.57
CA ASP A 30 2.34 5.09 -21.88
C ASP A 30 2.16 5.18 -20.37
N LEU A 31 2.50 4.11 -19.65
CA LEU A 31 2.55 4.12 -18.19
C LEU A 31 3.91 4.68 -17.74
N VAL A 32 3.86 5.75 -16.95
CA VAL A 32 5.04 6.47 -16.44
C VAL A 32 5.05 6.41 -14.92
N PRO A 33 6.16 6.00 -14.29
CA PRO A 33 6.29 6.00 -12.83
C PRO A 33 6.44 7.42 -12.32
N VAL A 34 5.59 7.78 -11.36
CA VAL A 34 5.64 9.07 -10.63
C VAL A 34 6.15 8.89 -9.21
N GLU A 35 6.09 7.67 -8.68
CA GLU A 35 6.66 7.33 -7.38
C GLU A 35 7.19 5.89 -7.40
N VAL A 36 8.33 5.67 -6.76
CA VAL A 36 8.85 4.33 -6.45
C VAL A 36 9.25 4.27 -4.99
N THR A 37 8.53 3.47 -4.20
CA THR A 37 8.68 3.42 -2.76
C THR A 37 9.23 2.06 -2.34
N ASP A 38 10.35 2.08 -1.61
CA ASP A 38 10.95 0.90 -1.00
C ASP A 38 10.44 0.76 0.44
N ASP A 39 9.39 -0.02 0.64
CA ASP A 39 8.81 -0.29 1.95
C ASP A 39 9.55 -1.40 2.69
N TYR A 40 9.66 -1.27 4.01
CA TYR A 40 10.29 -2.29 4.86
C TYR A 40 9.31 -2.82 5.90
N TYR A 41 8.91 -4.08 5.77
CA TYR A 41 7.94 -4.72 6.67
C TYR A 41 8.55 -5.86 7.49
N ALA A 42 8.11 -6.03 8.73
CA ALA A 42 8.49 -7.19 9.55
C ALA A 42 7.26 -7.83 10.18
N GLN A 43 7.16 -9.17 10.12
CA GLN A 43 6.09 -9.88 10.83
C GLN A 43 6.57 -10.31 12.22
N ALA A 44 5.87 -9.85 13.26
CA ALA A 44 6.11 -10.24 14.64
C ALA A 44 5.61 -11.66 14.92
N LEU A 45 6.08 -12.26 16.02
CA LEU A 45 5.72 -13.63 16.42
C LEU A 45 4.23 -13.84 16.70
N ASN A 46 3.51 -12.76 17.04
CA ASN A 46 2.06 -12.79 17.22
C ASN A 46 1.29 -12.66 15.88
N GLY A 47 2.00 -12.47 14.77
CA GLY A 47 1.45 -12.32 13.42
C GLY A 47 1.27 -10.88 12.98
N ASP A 48 1.42 -9.88 13.86
CA ASP A 48 1.27 -8.47 13.50
C ASP A 48 2.34 -8.08 12.48
N VAL A 49 1.97 -7.27 11.50
CA VAL A 49 2.93 -6.73 10.53
C VAL A 49 3.31 -5.33 10.99
N HIS A 50 4.60 -5.10 11.19
CA HIS A 50 5.17 -3.82 11.57
C HIS A 50 5.71 -3.09 10.35
N TYR A 51 5.54 -1.76 10.34
CA TYR A 51 6.14 -0.91 9.34
C TYR A 51 7.47 -0.35 9.85
N CYS A 52 8.58 -0.80 9.27
CA CYS A 52 9.92 -0.42 9.72
C CYS A 52 10.37 0.94 9.16
N GLY A 53 9.78 1.38 8.05
CA GLY A 53 10.18 2.56 7.30
C GLY A 53 9.98 2.38 5.81
N GLU A 54 10.23 3.45 5.06
CA GLU A 54 10.20 3.48 3.61
C GLU A 54 11.25 4.45 3.05
N VAL A 55 11.52 4.30 1.76
CA VAL A 55 12.19 5.32 0.95
C VAL A 55 11.32 5.61 -0.26
N ALA A 56 10.54 6.68 -0.16
CA ALA A 56 9.73 7.21 -1.26
C ALA A 56 10.61 8.01 -2.21
N ARG A 57 10.53 7.71 -3.50
CA ARG A 57 11.24 8.44 -4.57
C ARG A 57 10.20 9.04 -5.50
N ASN A 58 10.01 10.35 -5.44
CA ASN A 58 9.02 11.07 -6.24
C ASN A 58 9.67 11.61 -7.51
N PHE A 59 9.02 11.44 -8.65
CA PHE A 59 9.52 11.81 -9.96
C PHE A 59 8.66 12.91 -10.59
N GLU A 60 9.31 13.86 -11.24
CA GLU A 60 8.67 14.91 -12.04
C GLU A 60 9.38 14.96 -13.40
N ASP A 61 8.62 14.90 -14.50
CA ASP A 61 9.15 14.83 -15.86
C ASP A 61 10.19 13.70 -16.07
N GLY A 62 10.00 12.56 -15.39
CA GLY A 62 10.89 11.40 -15.45
C GLY A 62 12.22 11.57 -14.70
N VAL A 63 12.38 12.61 -13.91
CA VAL A 63 13.58 12.88 -13.10
C VAL A 63 13.24 12.81 -11.62
N LEU A 64 14.15 12.25 -10.81
CA LEU A 64 13.99 12.24 -9.35
C LEU A 64 13.89 13.68 -8.83
N ASN A 65 12.76 14.00 -8.22
CA ASN A 65 12.44 15.33 -7.71
C ASN A 65 12.82 15.45 -6.22
N ASN A 66 12.26 14.58 -5.37
CA ASN A 66 12.47 14.60 -3.92
C ASN A 66 12.30 13.20 -3.30
N LEU A 67 12.42 13.12 -1.97
CA LEU A 67 12.24 11.90 -1.17
C LEU A 67 11.16 12.09 -0.09
N ASP A 68 10.26 13.06 -0.28
CA ASP A 68 9.23 13.41 0.69
C ASP A 68 8.30 12.19 0.92
N GLY A 69 7.88 11.99 2.16
CA GLY A 69 7.21 10.75 2.62
C GLY A 69 8.15 9.75 3.30
N SER A 70 9.44 9.75 2.94
CA SER A 70 10.40 8.79 3.50
C SER A 70 10.54 8.87 5.04
N PHE A 71 10.44 7.72 5.72
CA PHE A 71 10.74 7.60 7.14
C PHE A 71 11.47 6.29 7.47
N GLU A 72 12.17 6.23 8.60
CA GLU A 72 12.77 4.97 9.08
C GLU A 72 12.80 4.92 10.60
N ALA A 73 12.25 3.86 11.18
CA ALA A 73 12.20 3.69 12.62
C ALA A 73 13.60 3.80 13.25
N GLY A 74 13.72 4.64 14.28
CA GLY A 74 14.98 4.89 14.97
C GLY A 74 15.87 5.95 14.32
N ARG A 75 15.53 6.48 13.14
CA ARG A 75 16.15 7.70 12.63
C ARG A 75 15.45 8.93 13.19
N GLY A 76 16.22 9.83 13.79
CA GLY A 76 15.66 11.03 14.42
C GLY A 76 14.65 10.65 15.52
N LEU A 77 13.41 11.13 15.39
CA LEU A 77 12.31 10.81 16.30
C LEU A 77 11.32 9.79 15.72
N ALA A 78 11.62 9.21 14.55
CA ALA A 78 10.74 8.30 13.86
C ALA A 78 10.55 6.99 14.65
N LYS A 79 9.30 6.54 14.76
CA LYS A 79 8.91 5.31 15.43
C LYS A 79 8.12 4.43 14.47
N SER A 80 8.46 3.15 14.49
CA SER A 80 7.67 2.11 13.83
C SER A 80 6.29 2.00 14.49
N GLY A 81 5.26 1.81 13.69
CA GLY A 81 3.94 1.36 14.10
C GLY A 81 3.65 -0.07 13.66
N ILE A 82 2.42 -0.51 13.94
CA ILE A 82 1.87 -1.74 13.36
C ILE A 82 1.22 -1.32 12.06
N LEU A 83 1.62 -1.89 10.92
CA LEU A 83 0.96 -1.66 9.63
C LEU A 83 -0.45 -2.25 9.68
N ILE A 84 -0.56 -3.53 10.03
CA ILE A 84 -1.81 -4.25 10.20
C ILE A 84 -1.67 -5.31 11.29
N LYS A 85 -2.71 -5.44 12.13
CA LYS A 85 -2.77 -6.48 13.17
C LYS A 85 -3.07 -7.85 12.56
N ALA A 86 -2.61 -8.91 13.21
CA ALA A 86 -2.92 -10.28 12.82
C ALA A 86 -4.42 -10.62 13.00
N GLN A 87 -5.02 -10.08 14.07
CA GLN A 87 -6.41 -10.31 14.46
C GLN A 87 -7.05 -9.00 14.92
N PRO A 88 -7.30 -8.06 13.99
CA PRO A 88 -7.91 -6.78 14.34
C PRO A 88 -9.37 -6.98 14.75
N ALA A 89 -9.77 -6.37 15.86
CA ALA A 89 -11.17 -6.25 16.23
C ALA A 89 -11.76 -4.93 15.71
N SER A 90 -13.06 -4.92 15.44
CA SER A 90 -13.77 -3.70 15.06
C SER A 90 -13.64 -2.64 16.16
N GLY A 91 -13.26 -1.43 15.78
CA GLY A 91 -12.97 -0.31 16.68
C GLY A 91 -11.54 -0.24 17.21
N ASP A 92 -10.68 -1.22 16.90
CA ASP A 92 -9.24 -1.08 17.12
C ASP A 92 -8.70 0.14 16.36
N ALA A 93 -7.74 0.86 16.95
CA ALA A 93 -7.01 1.91 16.27
C ALA A 93 -5.56 1.98 16.75
N HIS A 94 -4.63 2.30 15.85
CA HIS A 94 -3.22 2.50 16.16
C HIS A 94 -2.53 3.34 15.07
N ARG A 95 -1.29 3.75 15.32
CA ARG A 95 -0.43 4.35 14.30
C ARG A 95 0.25 3.27 13.46
N GLN A 96 0.37 3.50 12.17
CA GLN A 96 1.19 2.69 11.25
C GLN A 96 2.63 3.22 11.22
N GLU A 97 2.78 4.53 11.38
CA GLU A 97 4.05 5.24 11.41
C GLU A 97 3.97 6.50 12.30
N TYR A 98 5.14 7.01 12.71
CA TYR A 98 5.20 8.25 13.47
C TYR A 98 6.53 8.98 13.33
N LEU A 99 6.50 10.11 12.67
CA LEU A 99 7.49 11.17 12.62
C LEU A 99 6.72 12.48 12.43
N LEU A 100 6.69 13.31 13.48
CA LEU A 100 5.88 14.53 13.52
C LEU A 100 6.13 15.44 12.30
N GLY A 101 5.07 15.75 11.56
CA GLY A 101 5.11 16.61 10.38
C GLY A 101 5.57 15.94 9.07
N GLU A 102 5.86 14.64 9.10
CA GLU A 102 6.35 13.89 7.92
C GLU A 102 5.56 12.59 7.70
N ALA A 103 5.39 11.78 8.74
CA ALA A 103 4.80 10.44 8.66
C ALA A 103 3.91 10.19 9.89
N GLU A 104 2.59 10.27 9.76
CA GLU A 104 1.67 10.29 10.92
C GLU A 104 0.45 9.39 10.79
N ASP A 105 0.49 8.41 9.90
CA ASP A 105 -0.64 7.53 9.58
C ASP A 105 -1.24 6.83 10.78
N VAL A 106 -2.57 6.87 10.82
CA VAL A 106 -3.43 6.17 11.77
C VAL A 106 -4.35 5.26 10.98
N ILE A 107 -4.47 4.03 11.46
CA ILE A 107 -5.44 3.04 11.00
C ILE A 107 -6.48 2.83 12.09
N GLN A 108 -7.75 2.87 11.70
CA GLN A 108 -8.89 2.48 12.52
C GLN A 108 -9.66 1.35 11.83
N TYR A 109 -9.90 0.24 12.51
CA TYR A 109 -10.65 -0.88 11.94
C TYR A 109 -12.15 -0.62 12.07
N VAL A 110 -12.81 -0.29 10.96
CA VAL A 110 -14.26 -0.15 10.88
C VAL A 110 -14.93 -1.54 10.98
N ALA A 111 -14.32 -2.54 10.36
CA ALA A 111 -14.73 -3.94 10.42
C ALA A 111 -13.50 -4.83 10.56
N GLY A 112 -13.36 -5.52 11.70
CA GLY A 112 -12.29 -6.46 11.98
C GLY A 112 -12.64 -7.90 11.60
N VAL A 113 -11.80 -8.85 12.00
CA VAL A 113 -12.06 -10.29 11.79
C VAL A 113 -13.21 -10.83 12.64
N ASP A 114 -13.63 -10.06 13.65
CA ASP A 114 -14.79 -10.34 14.50
C ASP A 114 -16.13 -10.02 13.81
N ASN A 115 -16.11 -9.14 12.83
CA ASN A 115 -17.30 -8.72 12.07
C ASN A 115 -16.91 -8.29 10.64
N PRO A 116 -16.49 -9.23 9.77
CA PRO A 116 -16.06 -8.90 8.41
C PRO A 116 -17.22 -8.38 7.56
N THR A 117 -16.89 -7.66 6.48
CA THR A 117 -17.86 -6.90 5.69
C THR A 117 -17.74 -7.15 4.19
N SER A 118 -18.81 -6.77 3.48
CA SER A 118 -18.84 -6.47 2.05
C SER A 118 -18.63 -4.98 1.83
N VAL A 119 -18.41 -4.57 0.58
CA VAL A 119 -18.38 -3.14 0.20
C VAL A 119 -19.80 -2.65 -0.07
N GLY A 120 -20.20 -1.57 0.60
CA GLY A 120 -21.51 -0.96 0.40
C GLY A 120 -21.64 -0.31 -0.98
N GLN A 121 -22.85 -0.34 -1.56
CA GLN A 121 -23.14 0.41 -2.79
C GLN A 121 -23.01 1.93 -2.58
N GLY A 122 -23.25 2.42 -1.37
CA GLY A 122 -22.99 3.81 -0.99
C GLY A 122 -21.50 4.15 -0.83
N GLU A 123 -20.61 3.17 -0.96
CA GLU A 123 -19.16 3.26 -0.82
C GLU A 123 -18.45 2.93 -2.15
N GLY A 124 -19.17 3.06 -3.27
CA GLY A 124 -18.66 2.81 -4.62
C GLY A 124 -18.82 1.36 -5.13
N GLY A 125 -19.24 0.41 -4.28
CA GLY A 125 -19.52 -0.98 -4.68
C GLY A 125 -18.30 -1.91 -4.67
N GLU A 126 -18.52 -3.22 -4.77
CA GLU A 126 -17.47 -4.25 -4.70
C GLU A 126 -16.43 -4.12 -5.82
N ASN A 127 -15.17 -4.48 -5.54
CA ASN A 127 -14.21 -4.84 -6.59
C ASN A 127 -14.71 -6.14 -7.26
N PRO A 128 -15.00 -6.15 -8.56
CA PRO A 128 -15.60 -7.32 -9.23
C PRO A 128 -14.64 -8.51 -9.37
N ASP A 129 -13.34 -8.26 -9.46
CA ASP A 129 -12.31 -9.29 -9.60
C ASP A 129 -11.91 -9.89 -8.26
N PHE A 130 -12.02 -9.10 -7.19
CA PHE A 130 -11.72 -9.48 -5.80
C PHE A 130 -12.84 -9.06 -4.84
N PRO A 131 -14.05 -9.63 -4.97
CA PRO A 131 -15.19 -9.21 -4.17
C PRO A 131 -15.01 -9.57 -2.71
N CYS A 132 -15.32 -8.63 -1.81
CA CYS A 132 -15.29 -8.86 -0.38
C CYS A 132 -16.29 -9.93 0.05
N ALA A 133 -17.52 -9.91 -0.50
CA ALA A 133 -18.55 -10.92 -0.26
C ALA A 133 -18.74 -11.29 1.24
N GLY A 134 -18.66 -10.30 2.13
CA GLY A 134 -18.78 -10.47 3.58
C GLY A 134 -17.52 -10.98 4.29
N ALA A 135 -16.37 -11.01 3.62
CA ALA A 135 -15.12 -11.58 4.14
C ALA A 135 -13.99 -10.55 4.35
N CYS A 136 -14.19 -9.28 3.97
CA CYS A 136 -13.14 -8.27 4.10
C CYS A 136 -13.03 -7.72 5.52
N VAL A 137 -11.79 -7.43 5.92
CA VAL A 137 -11.49 -6.42 6.94
C VAL A 137 -11.60 -5.06 6.28
N LYS A 138 -12.21 -4.09 6.97
CA LYS A 138 -12.33 -2.70 6.51
C LYS A 138 -11.65 -1.78 7.49
N THR A 139 -10.79 -0.90 6.99
CA THR A 139 -10.12 0.16 7.75
C THR A 139 -10.59 1.52 7.29
N GLU A 140 -10.43 2.52 8.15
CA GLU A 140 -10.34 3.93 7.81
C GLU A 140 -8.91 4.36 8.14
N GLU A 141 -8.20 4.88 7.15
CA GLU A 141 -6.82 5.36 7.27
C GLU A 141 -6.80 6.87 7.06
N PHE A 142 -6.08 7.58 7.93
CA PHE A 142 -6.04 9.05 7.95
C PHE A 142 -4.81 9.56 8.71
N ILE A 143 -4.48 10.84 8.50
CA ILE A 143 -3.44 11.54 9.26
C ILE A 143 -4.03 12.65 10.13
N PRO A 144 -3.67 12.76 11.43
CA PRO A 144 -4.20 13.80 12.30
C PRO A 144 -4.00 15.25 11.82
N PRO A 145 -2.90 15.61 11.11
CA PRO A 145 -2.73 16.95 10.57
C PRO A 145 -3.68 17.34 9.43
N GLU A 146 -4.33 16.38 8.75
CA GLU A 146 -5.28 16.61 7.65
C GLU A 146 -6.70 16.16 8.04
N PRO A 147 -7.38 16.89 8.94
CA PRO A 147 -8.69 16.50 9.42
C PRO A 147 -9.71 16.50 8.28
N GLY A 148 -10.54 15.45 8.24
CA GLY A 148 -11.60 15.28 7.24
C GLY A 148 -11.16 14.53 5.98
N VAL A 149 -9.85 14.39 5.74
CA VAL A 149 -9.32 13.55 4.66
C VAL A 149 -9.05 12.16 5.22
N GLY A 150 -9.45 11.14 4.48
CA GLY A 150 -9.15 9.75 4.83
C GLY A 150 -9.50 8.79 3.71
N GLU A 151 -9.34 7.51 3.99
CA GLU A 151 -9.59 6.47 3.00
C GLU A 151 -10.16 5.22 3.68
N PHE A 152 -11.21 4.64 3.10
CA PHE A 152 -11.57 3.27 3.45
C PHE A 152 -10.76 2.27 2.64
N LYS A 153 -10.00 1.40 3.31
CA LYS A 153 -9.35 0.27 2.66
C LYS A 153 -10.00 -1.05 3.03
N TYR A 154 -10.11 -1.94 2.06
CA TYR A 154 -10.68 -3.27 2.20
C TYR A 154 -9.61 -4.32 1.93
N PHE A 155 -9.52 -5.28 2.85
CA PHE A 155 -8.52 -6.35 2.80
C PHE A 155 -9.22 -7.71 2.77
N LEU A 156 -8.98 -8.49 1.71
CA LEU A 156 -9.51 -9.83 1.53
C LEU A 156 -8.48 -10.88 2.00
N PRO A 157 -8.86 -11.84 2.87
CA PRO A 157 -7.97 -12.90 3.29
C PRO A 157 -7.38 -13.70 2.12
N GLY A 158 -6.05 -13.88 2.12
CA GLY A 158 -5.31 -14.56 1.05
C GLY A 158 -4.88 -13.66 -0.11
N THR A 159 -5.44 -12.45 -0.21
CA THR A 159 -5.08 -11.45 -1.23
C THR A 159 -4.38 -10.23 -0.62
N GLY A 160 -4.88 -9.74 0.52
CA GLY A 160 -4.46 -8.46 1.09
C GLY A 160 -5.41 -7.35 0.65
N PHE A 161 -4.87 -6.15 0.40
CA PHE A 161 -5.65 -5.01 -0.10
C PHE A 161 -6.38 -5.39 -1.41
N VAL A 162 -7.64 -4.97 -1.56
CA VAL A 162 -8.42 -5.19 -2.79
C VAL A 162 -9.12 -3.94 -3.30
N LEU A 163 -9.40 -2.98 -2.41
CA LEU A 163 -10.12 -1.75 -2.74
C LEU A 163 -9.77 -0.66 -1.73
N GLY A 164 -9.53 0.55 -2.24
CA GLY A 164 -9.42 1.82 -1.54
C GLY A 164 -10.54 2.75 -1.99
N VAL A 165 -11.11 3.53 -1.06
CA VAL A 165 -12.17 4.51 -1.35
C VAL A 165 -11.87 5.78 -0.59
N ALA A 166 -11.55 6.85 -1.32
CA ALA A 166 -11.21 8.13 -0.72
C ALA A 166 -12.43 8.78 -0.05
N LEU A 167 -12.19 9.48 1.06
CA LEU A 167 -13.18 10.13 1.90
C LEU A 167 -12.85 11.62 2.07
N GLU A 168 -13.90 12.43 2.05
CA GLU A 168 -13.88 13.83 2.49
C GLU A 168 -14.99 14.02 3.53
N ASP A 169 -14.64 14.48 4.73
CA ASP A 169 -15.52 14.58 5.90
C ASP A 169 -16.28 13.28 6.22
N GLY A 170 -15.62 12.13 6.02
CA GLY A 170 -16.18 10.79 6.22
C GLY A 170 -17.17 10.36 5.13
N ILE A 171 -17.24 11.08 4.01
CA ILE A 171 -18.12 10.80 2.88
C ILE A 171 -17.27 10.33 1.69
N PRO A 172 -17.59 9.19 1.05
CA PRO A 172 -16.92 8.74 -0.18
C PRO A 172 -16.96 9.81 -1.28
N THR A 173 -15.79 10.17 -1.80
CA THR A 173 -15.65 11.15 -2.89
C THR A 173 -16.02 10.56 -4.25
N GLY A 174 -15.92 9.23 -4.36
CA GLY A 174 -16.06 8.48 -5.61
C GLY A 174 -14.72 8.10 -6.24
N GLU A 175 -13.61 8.64 -5.74
CA GLU A 175 -12.25 8.20 -6.11
C GLU A 175 -11.92 6.88 -5.41
N ARG A 176 -11.26 5.97 -6.14
CA ARG A 176 -11.04 4.60 -5.71
C ARG A 176 -9.77 4.03 -6.31
N ASP A 177 -9.13 3.15 -5.56
CA ASP A 177 -8.02 2.31 -6.01
C ASP A 177 -8.43 0.84 -5.94
N GLU A 178 -8.16 0.05 -6.98
CA GLU A 178 -8.61 -1.34 -7.05
C GLU A 178 -7.47 -2.27 -7.46
N VAL A 179 -7.37 -3.42 -6.79
CA VAL A 179 -6.51 -4.48 -7.29
C VAL A 179 -7.14 -5.09 -8.53
N ILE A 180 -6.43 -5.02 -9.64
CA ILE A 180 -6.87 -5.57 -10.94
C ILE A 180 -6.42 -7.02 -11.12
N CYS A 181 -5.22 -7.36 -10.65
CA CYS A 181 -4.66 -8.68 -10.78
C CYS A 181 -3.61 -8.97 -9.70
N THR A 182 -3.38 -10.25 -9.44
CA THR A 182 -2.34 -10.75 -8.53
C THR A 182 -1.74 -12.02 -9.11
N GLY A 183 -0.45 -12.28 -8.87
CA GLY A 183 0.20 -13.47 -9.40
C GLY A 183 1.64 -13.63 -8.94
N ASP A 184 2.33 -14.55 -9.59
CA ASP A 184 3.70 -14.93 -9.25
C ASP A 184 4.70 -13.84 -9.70
N SER A 185 5.05 -12.94 -8.77
CA SER A 185 6.05 -11.88 -8.97
C SER A 185 5.84 -11.15 -10.32
N LEU A 186 6.91 -10.93 -11.08
CA LEU A 186 6.90 -10.20 -12.35
C LEU A 186 6.15 -10.91 -13.48
N ALA A 187 5.92 -12.23 -13.38
CA ALA A 187 5.20 -12.97 -14.42
C ALA A 187 3.74 -12.52 -14.52
N VAL A 188 3.18 -11.93 -13.45
CA VAL A 188 1.82 -11.39 -13.45
C VAL A 188 1.65 -10.27 -14.49
N LEU A 189 2.71 -9.52 -14.81
CA LEU A 189 2.63 -8.38 -15.74
C LEU A 189 2.23 -8.82 -17.15
N SER A 190 2.56 -10.04 -17.53
CA SER A 190 2.16 -10.62 -18.83
C SER A 190 0.76 -11.26 -18.81
N ASP A 191 0.09 -11.33 -17.66
CA ASP A 191 -1.28 -11.86 -17.59
C ASP A 191 -2.24 -10.85 -18.23
N ALA A 192 -3.03 -11.32 -19.20
CA ALA A 192 -4.04 -10.52 -19.89
C ALA A 192 -5.06 -9.89 -18.94
N LYS A 193 -5.29 -10.49 -17.76
CA LYS A 193 -6.16 -9.92 -16.72
C LYS A 193 -5.66 -8.61 -16.16
N CYS A 194 -4.34 -8.36 -16.17
CA CYS A 194 -3.77 -7.10 -15.72
C CYS A 194 -4.02 -5.94 -16.69
N GLY A 195 -4.46 -6.22 -17.92
CA GLY A 195 -4.82 -5.17 -18.89
C GLY A 195 -3.64 -4.31 -19.36
N LEU A 196 -2.40 -4.76 -19.16
CA LEU A 196 -1.20 -4.03 -19.58
C LEU A 196 -0.96 -4.20 -21.09
N ASN A 197 -0.83 -3.08 -21.81
CA ASN A 197 -0.64 -3.08 -23.25
C ASN A 197 0.77 -3.54 -23.66
N ASN A 198 1.81 -3.01 -23.00
CA ASN A 198 3.23 -3.27 -23.28
C ASN A 198 3.99 -3.65 -21.99
N PRO A 199 3.77 -4.84 -21.42
CA PRO A 199 4.35 -5.21 -20.14
C PRO A 199 5.89 -5.28 -20.16
N ASP A 200 6.50 -5.68 -21.29
CA ASP A 200 7.96 -5.75 -21.42
C ASP A 200 8.61 -4.36 -21.34
N GLU A 201 8.02 -3.37 -22.01
CA GLU A 201 8.52 -1.99 -21.99
C GLU A 201 8.37 -1.36 -20.60
N LEU A 202 7.25 -1.62 -19.93
CA LEU A 202 7.06 -1.21 -18.55
C LEU A 202 8.12 -1.85 -17.64
N LEU A 203 8.37 -3.15 -17.81
CA LEU A 203 9.35 -3.87 -17.00
C LEU A 203 10.78 -3.32 -17.19
N ASP A 204 11.17 -3.00 -18.43
CA ASP A 204 12.47 -2.37 -18.72
C ASP A 204 12.61 -1.03 -17.97
N LYS A 205 11.58 -0.17 -18.00
CA LYS A 205 11.56 1.11 -17.27
C LYS A 205 11.67 0.90 -15.75
N LEU A 206 10.92 -0.06 -15.21
CA LEU A 206 10.94 -0.38 -13.78
C LEU A 206 12.28 -0.96 -13.34
N CYS A 207 12.90 -1.80 -14.17
CA CYS A 207 14.22 -2.38 -13.98
C CYS A 207 15.30 -1.29 -13.85
N GLU A 208 15.21 -0.18 -14.59
CA GLU A 208 16.13 0.95 -14.41
C GLU A 208 15.97 1.64 -13.03
N LEU A 209 14.75 1.69 -12.50
CA LEU A 209 14.43 2.41 -11.25
C LEU A 209 14.65 1.57 -10.00
N SER A 210 14.37 0.27 -10.04
CA SER A 210 14.59 -0.65 -8.92
C SER A 210 15.08 -2.00 -9.42
N PRO A 211 16.39 -2.11 -9.78
CA PRO A 211 16.88 -3.29 -10.47
C PRO A 211 16.66 -4.61 -9.74
N ALA A 212 16.87 -4.60 -8.43
CA ALA A 212 16.72 -5.80 -7.60
C ALA A 212 15.25 -6.24 -7.41
N ALA A 213 14.28 -5.38 -7.75
CA ALA A 213 12.87 -5.75 -7.71
C ALA A 213 12.33 -6.21 -9.07
N PHE A 214 12.93 -5.73 -10.17
CA PHE A 214 12.34 -5.83 -11.51
C PHE A 214 13.25 -6.46 -12.57
N CYS A 215 14.54 -6.70 -12.30
CA CYS A 215 15.46 -7.36 -13.24
C CYS A 215 15.92 -8.76 -12.80
N GLU A 216 15.82 -9.07 -11.51
CA GLU A 216 16.31 -10.30 -10.88
C GLU A 216 15.16 -11.26 -10.54
#